data_AF-A0A0K8UGK1-F1
#
_entry.id   AF-A0A0K8UGK1-F1
#
_cell.length_a   1.000
_cell.length_b   1.000
_cell.length_c   1.000
_cell.angle_alpha   90.00
_cell.angle_beta   90.00
_cell.angle_gamma   90.00
#
_symmetry.space_group_name_H-M   'P 1'
#
loop_
_entity.id
_entity.type
_entity.pdbx_description
1 polymer ?
#
loop_
_entity_poly.entity_id
_entity_poly.type
_entity_poly.pdbx_seq_one_letter_code
_entity_poly.pdbx_strand_id
1 'polypeptide(L)'
;MLWRNQKLNWYYAACFTAFWIILYAAIVVQQVYRLPTPLTHKDAAKHTGEFIAERAEDFLFKLTSLGPRVVGSEANEVQAVKLLMDEIREIENQKSDYFDFEVDKQVVSGQYSATRLYQSVQNVMVKLSAKTSRSPNYLLINAHFDTKPTSPGASDDGAMVSVMMELLRILATSNGPLEHPIVFLFNGAEEESLYASLGFVRQHKWAKKLQGCD
;
A
#
# COMPACT_ATOMS: atom_id res chain seq x y z
N MET A 1 31.40 -20.32 -49.47
CA MET A 1 30.09 -20.31 -48.80
C MET A 1 29.73 -18.86 -48.53
N LEU A 2 29.11 -18.17 -49.49
CA LEU A 2 28.84 -16.72 -49.42
C LEU A 2 27.52 -16.49 -48.69
N TRP A 3 27.58 -15.90 -47.50
CA TRP A 3 26.40 -15.39 -46.78
C TRP A 3 25.82 -14.22 -47.59
N ARG A 4 24.69 -14.45 -48.26
CA ARG A 4 23.96 -13.41 -48.99
C ARG A 4 23.21 -12.56 -47.97
N ASN A 5 23.73 -11.37 -47.67
CA ASN A 5 23.05 -10.35 -46.86
C ASN A 5 21.80 -9.85 -47.61
N GLN A 6 20.68 -10.58 -47.49
CA GLN A 6 19.40 -10.12 -47.99
C GLN A 6 18.88 -9.05 -47.05
N LYS A 7 18.98 -7.79 -47.49
CA LYS A 7 18.36 -6.66 -46.77
C LYS A 7 16.86 -6.86 -46.77
N LEU A 8 16.25 -6.76 -45.60
CA LEU A 8 14.80 -6.79 -45.46
C LEU A 8 14.20 -5.60 -46.23
N ASN A 9 13.17 -5.86 -47.04
CA ASN A 9 12.47 -4.79 -47.75
C ASN A 9 11.78 -3.84 -46.76
N TRP A 10 11.70 -2.55 -47.11
CA TRP A 10 11.20 -1.49 -46.22
C TRP A 10 9.77 -1.73 -45.69
N TYR A 11 8.91 -2.42 -46.44
CA TYR A 11 7.52 -2.68 -46.03
C TYR A 11 7.42 -3.63 -44.82
N TYR A 12 8.44 -4.47 -44.56
CA TYR A 12 8.46 -5.29 -43.34
C TYR A 12 8.57 -4.42 -42.06
N ALA A 13 9.19 -3.24 -42.15
CA ALA A 13 9.22 -2.29 -41.03
C ALA A 13 7.83 -1.74 -40.71
N ALA A 14 6.99 -1.51 -41.74
CA ALA A 14 5.60 -1.10 -41.56
C ALA A 14 4.77 -2.21 -40.89
N CYS A 15 4.90 -3.46 -41.35
CA CYS A 15 4.22 -4.60 -40.71
C CYS A 15 4.68 -4.82 -39.27
N PHE A 16 5.97 -4.71 -38.98
CA PHE A 16 6.52 -4.83 -37.63
C PHE A 16 6.00 -3.73 -36.70
N THR A 17 5.97 -2.49 -37.16
CA THR A 17 5.43 -1.35 -36.38
C THR A 17 3.93 -1.52 -36.12
N ALA A 18 3.17 -1.91 -37.15
CA ALA A 18 1.74 -2.17 -37.03
C ALA A 18 1.47 -3.31 -36.04
N PHE A 19 2.26 -4.39 -36.08
CA PHE A 19 2.17 -5.49 -35.11
C PHE A 19 2.32 -4.99 -33.67
N TRP A 20 3.32 -4.16 -33.36
CA TRP A 20 3.50 -3.62 -32.01
C TRP A 20 2.41 -2.65 -31.60
N ILE A 21 1.88 -1.83 -32.51
CA ILE A 21 0.73 -0.95 -32.21
C ILE A 21 -0.51 -1.78 -31.92
N ILE A 22 -0.78 -2.81 -32.72
CA ILE A 22 -1.92 -3.72 -32.51
C ILE A 22 -1.75 -4.48 -31.20
N LEU A 23 -0.54 -4.96 -30.89
CA LEU A 23 -0.27 -5.65 -29.63
C LEU A 23 -0.43 -4.72 -28.42
N TYR A 24 0.10 -3.49 -28.51
CA TYR A 24 -0.08 -2.46 -27.49
C TYR A 24 -1.56 -2.15 -27.28
N ALA A 25 -2.34 -1.94 -28.35
CA ALA A 25 -3.77 -1.73 -28.23
C ALA A 25 -4.47 -2.97 -27.65
N ALA A 26 -4.21 -4.17 -28.16
CA ALA A 26 -4.84 -5.39 -27.68
C ALA A 26 -4.58 -5.67 -26.20
N ILE A 27 -3.44 -5.25 -25.64
CA ILE A 27 -3.10 -5.44 -24.22
C ILE A 27 -3.52 -4.22 -23.40
N VAL A 28 -2.98 -3.05 -23.69
CA VAL A 28 -3.11 -1.86 -22.83
C VAL A 28 -4.51 -1.27 -22.88
N VAL A 29 -5.10 -1.12 -24.07
CA VAL A 29 -6.49 -0.61 -24.18
C VAL A 29 -7.43 -1.59 -23.48
N GLN A 30 -7.30 -2.89 -23.72
CA GLN A 30 -8.14 -3.88 -23.04
C GLN A 30 -7.99 -3.85 -21.51
N GLN A 31 -6.78 -3.64 -20.98
CA GLN A 31 -6.58 -3.54 -19.53
C GLN A 31 -7.13 -2.24 -18.96
N VAL A 32 -6.89 -1.09 -19.61
CA VAL A 32 -7.35 0.22 -19.13
C VAL A 32 -8.87 0.32 -19.16
N TYR A 33 -9.53 -0.14 -20.24
CA TYR A 33 -10.99 -0.11 -20.35
C TYR A 33 -11.71 -1.19 -19.52
N ARG A 34 -10.97 -2.07 -18.83
CA ARG A 34 -11.53 -3.03 -17.86
C ARG A 34 -11.51 -2.51 -16.42
N LEU A 35 -10.81 -1.42 -16.14
CA LEU A 35 -10.75 -0.85 -14.81
C LEU A 35 -12.06 -0.09 -14.50
N PRO A 36 -12.53 -0.11 -13.24
CA PRO A 36 -13.66 0.72 -12.82
C PRO A 36 -13.39 2.20 -13.11
N THR A 37 -14.44 2.96 -13.41
CA THR A 37 -14.32 4.42 -13.54
C THR A 37 -13.92 5.01 -12.17
N PRO A 38 -12.87 5.84 -12.09
CA PRO A 38 -12.43 6.41 -10.83
C PRO A 38 -13.48 7.37 -10.27
N LEU A 39 -13.89 7.13 -9.02
CA LEU A 39 -14.84 7.99 -8.30
C LEU A 39 -14.15 9.20 -7.68
N THR A 40 -14.87 10.32 -7.64
CA THR A 40 -14.40 11.61 -7.11
C THR A 40 -15.07 11.95 -5.78
N HIS A 41 -14.64 13.01 -5.09
CA HIS A 41 -15.29 13.52 -3.88
C HIS A 41 -16.77 13.85 -4.09
N LYS A 42 -17.15 14.25 -5.30
CA LYS A 42 -18.55 14.55 -5.65
C LYS A 42 -19.42 13.29 -5.62
N ASP A 43 -18.82 12.13 -5.82
CA ASP A 43 -19.50 10.84 -5.85
C ASP A 43 -19.60 10.21 -4.45
N ALA A 44 -18.73 10.61 -3.51
CA ALA A 44 -18.60 10.01 -2.19
C ALA A 44 -19.91 9.90 -1.40
N ALA A 45 -20.79 10.91 -1.49
CA ALA A 45 -22.08 10.90 -0.78
C ALA A 45 -23.06 9.84 -1.30
N LYS A 46 -22.93 9.42 -2.57
CA LYS A 46 -23.78 8.40 -3.21
C LYS A 46 -23.14 7.02 -3.17
N HIS A 47 -21.83 6.94 -2.92
CA HIS A 47 -21.02 5.74 -2.99
C HIS A 47 -20.33 5.46 -1.64
N THR A 48 -21.10 5.43 -0.55
CA THR A 48 -20.58 5.40 0.84
C THR A 48 -19.78 4.14 1.20
N GLY A 49 -19.82 3.09 0.38
CA GLY A 49 -19.07 1.84 0.57
C GLY A 49 -18.13 1.48 -0.58
N GLU A 50 -17.86 2.42 -1.50
CA GLU A 50 -16.97 2.20 -2.63
C GLU A 50 -15.69 3.02 -2.53
N PHE A 51 -14.70 2.64 -3.34
CA PHE A 51 -13.40 3.28 -3.37
C PHE A 51 -13.46 4.64 -4.06
N ILE A 52 -13.11 5.71 -3.33
CA ILE A 52 -13.03 7.06 -3.88
C ILE A 52 -11.58 7.35 -4.27
N ALA A 53 -11.30 7.31 -5.58
CA ALA A 53 -9.94 7.46 -6.12
C ALA A 53 -9.32 8.82 -5.75
N GLU A 54 -10.10 9.90 -5.78
CA GLU A 54 -9.61 11.25 -5.44
C GLU A 54 -9.17 11.37 -3.97
N ARG A 55 -9.77 10.62 -3.03
CA ARG A 55 -9.33 10.59 -1.63
C ARG A 55 -7.96 9.93 -1.48
N ALA A 56 -7.76 8.82 -2.15
CA ALA A 56 -6.48 8.13 -2.17
C ALA A 56 -5.40 9.00 -2.86
N GLU A 57 -5.76 9.67 -3.96
CA GLU A 57 -4.86 10.61 -4.65
C GLU A 57 -4.48 11.81 -3.77
N ASP A 58 -5.43 12.42 -3.07
CA ASP A 58 -5.15 13.50 -2.11
C ASP A 58 -4.18 13.07 -1.02
N PHE A 59 -4.38 11.88 -0.44
CA PHE A 59 -3.46 11.33 0.55
C PHE A 59 -2.08 11.06 -0.05
N LEU A 60 -2.01 10.54 -1.28
CA LEU A 60 -0.76 10.31 -2.00
C LEU A 60 0.00 11.63 -2.20
N PHE A 61 -0.69 12.71 -2.56
CA PHE A 61 -0.09 14.03 -2.69
C PHE A 61 0.45 14.53 -1.35
N LYS A 62 -0.32 14.41 -0.25
CA LYS A 62 0.17 14.77 1.10
C LYS A 62 1.44 14.00 1.44
N LEU A 63 1.45 12.68 1.25
CA LEU A 63 2.58 11.81 1.60
C LEU A 63 3.82 12.13 0.76
N THR A 64 3.66 12.25 -0.56
CA THR A 64 4.77 12.51 -1.50
C THR A 64 5.31 13.95 -1.38
N SER A 65 4.48 14.90 -0.96
CA SER A 65 4.91 16.29 -0.72
C SER A 65 5.94 16.42 0.42
N LEU A 66 6.06 15.41 1.29
CA LEU A 66 7.13 15.33 2.29
C LEU A 66 8.52 15.14 1.65
N GLY A 67 8.59 14.81 0.36
CA GLY A 67 9.82 14.46 -0.33
C GLY A 67 10.28 13.03 0.00
N PRO A 68 11.58 12.72 -0.21
CA PRO A 68 12.15 11.43 0.16
C PRO A 68 12.05 11.16 1.67
N ARG A 69 11.48 10.00 2.03
CA ARG A 69 11.28 9.52 3.40
C ARG A 69 12.25 8.37 3.68
N VAL A 70 13.54 8.67 3.57
CA VAL A 70 14.60 7.69 3.87
C VAL A 70 14.58 7.37 5.36
N VAL A 71 14.77 6.10 5.73
CA VAL A 71 14.84 5.65 7.13
C VAL A 71 15.80 6.52 7.95
N GLY A 72 15.38 6.92 9.16
CA GLY A 72 16.14 7.79 10.05
C GLY A 72 16.05 9.29 9.73
N SER A 73 15.44 9.69 8.61
CA SER A 73 15.16 11.09 8.32
C SER A 73 13.96 11.61 9.11
N GLU A 74 13.89 12.92 9.35
CA GLU A 74 12.72 13.55 9.97
C GLU A 74 11.44 13.33 9.14
N ALA A 75 11.57 13.37 7.80
CA ALA A 75 10.48 13.12 6.88
C ALA A 75 9.85 11.73 7.09
N ASN A 76 10.68 10.71 7.33
CA ASN A 76 10.21 9.35 7.62
C ASN A 76 9.72 9.18 9.06
N GLU A 77 10.59 9.47 10.03
CA GLU A 77 10.40 9.06 11.43
C GLU A 77 9.40 9.92 12.20
N VAL A 78 9.18 11.15 11.73
CA VAL A 78 8.30 12.12 12.39
C VAL A 78 7.14 12.50 11.48
N GLN A 79 7.42 13.02 10.29
CA GLN A 79 6.38 13.65 9.46
C GLN A 79 5.44 12.60 8.83
N ALA A 80 5.97 11.53 8.22
CA ALA A 80 5.14 10.46 7.66
C ALA A 80 4.34 9.74 8.74
N VAL A 81 4.99 9.37 9.85
CA VAL A 81 4.31 8.73 10.99
C VAL A 81 3.20 9.62 11.54
N LYS A 82 3.43 10.93 11.67
CA LYS A 82 2.40 11.87 12.09
C LYS A 82 1.25 11.93 11.09
N LEU A 83 1.55 12.05 9.79
CA LEU A 83 0.54 12.10 8.74
C LEU A 83 -0.35 10.85 8.75
N LEU A 84 0.25 9.66 8.86
CA LEU A 84 -0.47 8.39 8.95
C LEU A 84 -1.38 8.35 10.19
N MET A 85 -0.84 8.71 11.36
CA MET A 85 -1.61 8.72 12.62
C MET A 85 -2.75 9.74 12.60
N ASP A 86 -2.55 10.90 12.00
CA ASP A 86 -3.59 11.93 11.88
C ASP A 86 -4.73 11.45 10.95
N GLU A 87 -4.40 10.87 9.80
CA GLU A 87 -5.43 10.33 8.89
C GLU A 87 -6.18 9.13 9.50
N ILE A 88 -5.47 8.24 10.22
CA ILE A 88 -6.08 7.13 10.95
C ILE A 88 -7.05 7.63 12.03
N ARG A 89 -6.71 8.71 12.74
CA ARG A 89 -7.61 9.31 13.75
C ARG A 89 -8.86 9.90 13.13
N GLU A 90 -8.75 10.54 11.96
CA GLU A 90 -9.92 11.02 11.23
C GLU A 90 -10.85 9.87 10.82
N ILE A 91 -10.28 8.74 10.39
CA ILE A 91 -11.04 7.52 10.10
C ILE A 91 -11.69 6.96 11.39
N GLU A 92 -10.94 6.90 12.48
CA GLU A 92 -11.44 6.42 13.78
C GLU A 92 -12.62 7.25 14.28
N ASN A 93 -12.59 8.58 14.08
CA ASN A 93 -13.67 9.49 14.45
C ASN A 93 -14.96 9.27 13.63
N GLN A 94 -14.83 8.70 12.43
CA GLN A 94 -15.95 8.46 11.50
C GLN A 94 -16.41 6.99 11.51
N LYS A 95 -15.71 6.12 12.24
CA LYS A 95 -15.95 4.68 12.21
C LYS A 95 -17.37 4.34 12.67
N SER A 96 -17.90 3.26 12.12
CA SER A 96 -19.15 2.68 12.59
C SER A 96 -18.97 2.03 13.97
N ASP A 97 -20.04 2.06 14.77
CA ASP A 97 -20.14 1.31 16.02
C ASP A 97 -20.14 -0.21 15.82
N TYR A 98 -20.24 -0.70 14.58
CA TYR A 98 -20.15 -2.12 14.25
C TYR A 98 -18.74 -2.69 14.48
N PHE A 99 -17.72 -1.84 14.42
CA PHE A 99 -16.32 -2.26 14.46
C PHE A 99 -15.59 -1.81 15.74
N ASP A 100 -14.76 -2.72 16.25
CA ASP A 100 -13.64 -2.40 17.11
C ASP A 100 -12.46 -1.95 16.25
N PHE A 101 -11.82 -0.86 16.65
CA PHE A 101 -10.75 -0.19 15.93
C PHE A 101 -9.59 0.02 16.90
N GLU A 102 -8.54 -0.76 16.76
CA GLU A 102 -7.37 -0.72 17.65
C GLU A 102 -6.16 -0.20 16.88
N VAL A 103 -5.65 0.96 17.29
CA VAL A 103 -4.43 1.54 16.75
C VAL A 103 -3.24 1.16 17.62
N ASP A 104 -2.13 0.76 17.00
CA ASP A 104 -0.87 0.56 17.69
C ASP A 104 0.29 1.16 16.88
N LYS A 105 1.28 1.68 17.59
CA LYS A 105 2.52 2.21 17.01
C LYS A 105 3.69 1.45 17.65
N GLN A 106 4.35 0.64 16.85
CA GLN A 106 5.50 -0.15 17.31
C GLN A 106 6.80 0.57 16.94
N VAL A 107 7.71 0.67 17.91
CA VAL A 107 9.11 1.02 17.68
C VAL A 107 9.93 -0.22 18.00
N VAL A 108 10.69 -0.71 17.03
CA VAL A 108 11.37 -2.01 17.12
C VAL A 108 12.83 -1.91 16.75
N SER A 109 13.64 -2.70 17.44
CA SER A 109 15.07 -2.88 17.17
C SER A 109 15.37 -4.36 17.10
N GLY A 110 16.44 -4.73 16.40
CA GLY A 110 16.80 -6.12 16.27
C GLY A 110 17.95 -6.37 15.31
N GLN A 111 18.09 -7.64 14.98
CA GLN A 111 19.15 -8.14 14.13
C GLN A 111 18.55 -8.88 12.94
N TYR A 112 18.96 -8.47 11.74
CA TYR A 112 18.61 -9.14 10.49
C TYR A 112 19.60 -10.25 10.17
N SER A 113 20.90 -9.97 10.32
CA SER A 113 22.00 -10.94 10.14
C SER A 113 23.16 -10.64 11.07
N ALA A 114 24.20 -11.49 11.10
CA ALA A 114 25.40 -11.30 11.92
C ALA A 114 26.05 -9.90 11.78
N THR A 115 25.88 -9.24 10.64
CA THR A 115 26.48 -7.93 10.33
C THR A 115 25.46 -6.80 10.14
N ARG A 116 24.15 -7.09 10.22
CA ARG A 116 23.09 -6.09 10.00
C ARG A 116 22.17 -6.00 11.20
N LEU A 117 22.28 -4.86 11.89
CA LEU A 117 21.44 -4.46 13.00
C LEU A 117 20.55 -3.29 12.57
N TYR A 118 19.34 -3.24 13.11
CA TYR A 118 18.44 -2.12 12.95
C TYR A 118 17.97 -1.65 14.32
N GLN A 119 17.77 -0.34 14.45
CA GLN A 119 17.40 0.28 15.71
C GLN A 119 16.28 1.28 15.48
N SER A 120 15.29 1.23 16.37
CA SER A 120 14.20 2.20 16.46
C SER A 120 13.43 2.42 15.16
N VAL A 121 13.30 1.40 14.31
CA VAL A 121 12.43 1.46 13.14
C VAL A 121 10.97 1.37 13.57
N GLN A 122 10.07 1.99 12.82
CA GLN A 122 8.70 2.21 13.26
C GLN A 122 7.68 1.49 12.36
N ASN A 123 6.61 0.98 12.97
CA ASN A 123 5.40 0.55 12.29
C ASN A 123 4.21 1.35 12.84
N VAL A 124 3.27 1.71 11.96
CA VAL A 124 1.94 2.19 12.34
C VAL A 124 0.94 1.13 11.91
N MET A 125 0.07 0.71 12.83
CA MET A 125 -0.84 -0.39 12.57
C MET A 125 -2.25 -0.08 13.06
N VAL A 126 -3.22 -0.62 12.35
CA VAL A 126 -4.63 -0.60 12.75
C VAL A 126 -5.20 -2.01 12.63
N LYS A 127 -5.81 -2.50 13.70
CA LYS A 127 -6.61 -3.72 13.67
C LYS A 127 -8.08 -3.34 13.66
N LEU A 128 -8.77 -3.71 12.59
CA LEU A 128 -10.21 -3.56 12.42
C LEU A 128 -10.89 -4.92 12.61
N SER A 129 -11.88 -5.00 13.51
CA SER A 129 -12.61 -6.23 13.78
C SER A 129 -14.10 -5.94 13.95
N ALA A 130 -14.96 -6.70 13.28
CA ALA A 130 -16.38 -6.63 13.62
C ALA A 130 -16.58 -7.11 15.06
N LYS A 131 -17.39 -6.40 15.85
CA LYS A 131 -17.68 -6.79 17.26
C LYS A 131 -18.28 -8.20 17.39
N THR A 132 -18.88 -8.69 16.31
CA THR A 132 -19.47 -10.03 16.18
C THR A 132 -18.45 -11.09 15.76
N SER A 133 -17.27 -10.69 15.26
CA SER A 133 -16.23 -11.62 14.80
C SER A 133 -15.74 -12.47 15.96
N ARG A 134 -15.67 -13.79 15.72
CA ARG A 134 -15.11 -14.78 16.64
C ARG A 134 -13.87 -15.45 16.07
N SER A 135 -13.37 -14.96 14.94
CA SER A 135 -12.27 -15.62 14.24
C SER A 135 -10.97 -15.48 15.03
N PRO A 136 -10.25 -16.59 15.27
CA PRO A 136 -8.94 -16.54 15.92
C PRO A 136 -7.85 -16.02 14.97
N ASN A 137 -8.11 -15.95 13.67
CA ASN A 137 -7.12 -15.67 12.64
C ASN A 137 -7.36 -14.31 12.00
N TYR A 138 -6.29 -13.56 11.78
CA TYR A 138 -6.31 -12.22 11.22
C TYR A 138 -5.78 -12.22 9.78
N LEU A 139 -6.32 -11.33 8.95
CA LEU A 139 -5.79 -11.01 7.62
C LEU A 139 -4.81 -9.85 7.74
N LEU A 140 -3.62 -9.95 7.16
CA LEU A 140 -2.67 -8.84 7.07
C LEU A 140 -2.78 -8.15 5.71
N ILE A 141 -2.88 -6.82 5.71
CA ILE A 141 -2.65 -5.97 4.55
C ILE A 141 -1.45 -5.09 4.89
N ASN A 142 -0.43 -5.09 4.04
CA ASN A 142 0.86 -4.44 4.32
C ASN A 142 1.25 -3.50 3.19
N ALA A 143 1.75 -2.32 3.53
CA ALA A 143 2.38 -1.37 2.62
C ALA A 143 3.46 -0.59 3.37
N HIS A 144 4.52 -0.15 2.68
CA HIS A 144 5.61 0.58 3.33
C HIS A 144 5.58 2.08 3.05
N PHE A 145 5.91 2.89 4.05
CA PHE A 145 5.85 4.36 3.92
C PHE A 145 7.22 5.01 3.72
N ASP A 146 8.32 4.29 3.97
CA ASP A 146 9.68 4.76 3.70
C ASP A 146 9.99 4.74 2.20
N THR A 147 11.04 5.44 1.80
CA THR A 147 11.47 5.51 0.40
C THR A 147 12.98 5.34 0.25
N LYS A 148 13.42 4.97 -0.95
CA LYS A 148 14.81 5.18 -1.36
C LYS A 148 15.22 6.67 -1.40
N PRO A 149 16.55 6.94 -1.32
CA PRO A 149 17.10 8.26 -1.58
C PRO A 149 16.65 8.81 -2.94
N THR A 150 16.50 10.13 -3.03
CA THR A 150 16.14 10.88 -4.25
C THR A 150 14.74 10.63 -4.83
N SER A 151 13.97 9.69 -4.29
CA SER A 151 12.60 9.39 -4.74
C SER A 151 11.57 9.87 -3.72
N PRO A 152 10.49 10.54 -4.13
CA PRO A 152 9.34 10.80 -3.26
C PRO A 152 8.48 9.56 -3.00
N GLY A 153 8.74 8.44 -3.69
CA GLY A 153 8.09 7.15 -3.47
C GLY A 153 6.60 7.13 -3.79
N ALA A 154 6.19 7.73 -4.92
CA ALA A 154 4.77 7.78 -5.31
C ALA A 154 4.25 6.40 -5.71
N SER A 155 4.96 5.67 -6.57
CA SER A 155 4.60 4.30 -6.96
C SER A 155 5.06 3.26 -5.95
N ASP A 156 6.18 3.52 -5.30
CA ASP A 156 6.91 2.59 -4.42
C ASP A 156 7.20 3.30 -3.09
N ASP A 157 6.36 3.15 -2.07
CA ASP A 157 5.07 2.43 -2.06
C ASP A 157 3.90 3.33 -1.62
N GLY A 158 4.03 4.63 -1.88
CA GLY A 158 3.05 5.64 -1.51
C GLY A 158 1.65 5.36 -2.07
N ALA A 159 1.54 4.84 -3.28
CA ALA A 159 0.27 4.48 -3.89
C ALA A 159 -0.44 3.36 -3.12
N MET A 160 0.27 2.31 -2.71
CA MET A 160 -0.37 1.23 -1.93
C MET A 160 -0.69 1.68 -0.51
N VAL A 161 0.15 2.52 0.12
CA VAL A 161 -0.19 3.18 1.40
C VAL A 161 -1.50 3.96 1.27
N SER A 162 -1.67 4.70 0.17
CA SER A 162 -2.86 5.52 -0.08
C SER A 162 -4.11 4.67 -0.33
N VAL A 163 -3.98 3.59 -1.12
CA VAL A 163 -5.05 2.61 -1.34
C VAL A 163 -5.43 1.94 -0.03
N MET A 164 -4.45 1.56 0.78
CA MET A 164 -4.66 0.91 2.07
C MET A 164 -5.38 1.83 3.06
N MET A 165 -5.08 3.13 3.05
CA MET A 165 -5.75 4.14 3.87
C MET A 165 -7.22 4.31 3.48
N GLU A 166 -7.53 4.42 2.18
CA GLU A 166 -8.92 4.55 1.72
C GLU A 166 -9.70 3.25 1.93
N LEU A 167 -9.06 2.08 1.79
CA LEU A 167 -9.67 0.79 2.12
C LEU A 167 -10.01 0.70 3.62
N LEU A 168 -9.10 1.12 4.50
CA LEU A 168 -9.36 1.19 5.94
C LEU A 168 -10.56 2.10 6.23
N ARG A 169 -10.65 3.27 5.60
CA ARG A 169 -11.80 4.19 5.76
C ARG A 169 -13.10 3.52 5.35
N ILE A 170 -13.17 2.91 4.16
CA ILE A 170 -14.38 2.28 3.64
C ILE A 170 -14.85 1.17 4.59
N LEU A 171 -13.94 0.30 5.01
CA LEU A 171 -14.29 -0.82 5.88
C LEU A 171 -14.73 -0.32 7.26
N ALA A 172 -14.00 0.62 7.86
CA ALA A 172 -14.31 1.15 9.19
C ALA A 172 -15.63 1.92 9.23
N THR A 173 -16.02 2.58 8.14
CA THR A 173 -17.29 3.34 8.03
C THR A 173 -18.47 2.49 7.55
N SER A 174 -18.22 1.25 7.10
CA SER A 174 -19.26 0.34 6.65
C SER A 174 -20.03 -0.32 7.81
N ASN A 175 -21.04 -1.13 7.47
CA ASN A 175 -21.72 -2.05 8.40
C ASN A 175 -21.72 -3.50 7.85
N GLY A 176 -20.77 -3.80 6.95
CA GLY A 176 -20.69 -5.10 6.30
C GLY A 176 -20.13 -6.19 7.23
N PRO A 177 -20.48 -7.47 7.00
CA PRO A 177 -19.91 -8.56 7.78
C PRO A 177 -18.39 -8.65 7.53
N LEU A 178 -17.61 -8.71 8.62
CA LEU A 178 -16.17 -8.96 8.57
C LEU A 178 -15.86 -10.18 9.44
N GLU A 179 -15.67 -11.33 8.78
CA GLU A 179 -15.44 -12.61 9.46
C GLU A 179 -14.09 -12.65 10.17
N HIS A 180 -13.03 -12.24 9.48
CA HIS A 180 -11.67 -12.19 10.00
C HIS A 180 -11.27 -10.75 10.33
N PRO A 181 -10.72 -10.47 11.52
CA PRO A 181 -10.10 -9.18 11.79
C PRO A 181 -9.01 -8.88 10.76
N ILE A 182 -8.92 -7.62 10.33
CA ILE A 182 -7.89 -7.17 9.39
C ILE A 182 -6.88 -6.32 10.15
N VAL A 183 -5.59 -6.62 9.98
CA VAL A 183 -4.49 -5.77 10.43
C VAL A 183 -3.94 -5.04 9.21
N PHE A 184 -4.06 -3.72 9.23
CA PHE A 184 -3.41 -2.82 8.29
C PHE A 184 -2.05 -2.45 8.89
N LEU A 185 -0.96 -2.82 8.22
CA LEU A 185 0.41 -2.59 8.65
C LEU A 185 1.08 -1.61 7.69
N PHE A 186 1.25 -0.38 8.15
CA PHE A 186 2.08 0.63 7.51
C PHE A 186 3.50 0.50 8.07
N ASN A 187 4.37 -0.23 7.37
CA ASN A 187 5.71 -0.53 7.88
C ASN A 187 6.74 0.48 7.39
N GLY A 188 7.72 0.81 8.25
CA GLY A 188 8.90 1.55 7.85
C GLY A 188 10.04 0.61 7.47
N ALA A 189 11.14 1.20 6.98
CA ALA A 189 12.39 0.50 6.70
C ALA A 189 12.26 -0.78 5.86
N GLU A 190 11.34 -0.78 4.89
CA GLU A 190 11.27 -1.81 3.85
C GLU A 190 12.54 -1.74 3.00
N GLU A 191 12.90 -0.53 2.60
CA GLU A 191 13.91 -0.27 1.58
C GLU A 191 15.32 -0.65 2.07
N GLU A 192 15.51 -0.71 3.39
CA GLU A 192 16.77 -1.11 4.04
C GLU A 192 16.87 -2.61 4.34
N SER A 193 15.91 -3.44 3.92
CA SER A 193 15.78 -4.92 4.06
C SER A 193 14.64 -5.37 4.99
N LEU A 194 13.45 -4.78 4.88
CA LEU A 194 12.23 -5.23 5.58
C LEU A 194 12.31 -5.17 7.11
N TYR A 195 13.06 -4.22 7.67
CA TYR A 195 13.42 -4.28 9.09
C TYR A 195 12.22 -4.12 10.02
N ALA A 196 11.31 -3.17 9.75
CA ALA A 196 10.18 -2.96 10.65
C ALA A 196 9.12 -4.06 10.49
N SER A 197 8.87 -4.56 9.27
CA SER A 197 7.95 -5.69 9.06
C SER A 197 8.49 -6.99 9.66
N LEU A 198 9.80 -7.23 9.59
CA LEU A 198 10.46 -8.33 10.32
C LEU A 198 10.29 -8.18 11.84
N GLY A 199 10.44 -6.95 12.35
CA GLY A 199 10.19 -6.64 13.75
C GLY A 199 8.75 -6.89 14.17
N PHE A 200 7.78 -6.59 13.29
CA PHE A 200 6.37 -6.92 13.51
C PHE A 200 6.16 -8.43 13.61
N VAL A 201 6.60 -9.21 12.61
CA VAL A 201 6.40 -10.66 12.56
C VAL A 201 7.03 -11.35 13.79
N ARG A 202 8.23 -10.91 14.20
CA ARG A 202 8.95 -11.55 15.31
C ARG A 202 8.46 -11.15 16.70
N GLN A 203 7.98 -9.92 16.87
CA GLN A 203 7.81 -9.33 18.22
C GLN A 203 6.37 -8.91 18.52
N HIS A 204 5.55 -8.64 17.50
CA HIS A 204 4.22 -8.08 17.73
C HIS A 204 3.19 -9.16 18.12
N LYS A 205 2.33 -8.85 19.09
CA LYS A 205 1.29 -9.77 19.59
C LYS A 205 0.30 -10.20 18.50
N TRP A 206 0.01 -9.32 17.53
CA TRP A 206 -0.92 -9.62 16.43
C TRP A 206 -0.32 -10.54 15.37
N ALA A 207 1.01 -10.57 15.21
CA ALA A 207 1.65 -11.43 14.21
C ALA A 207 1.36 -12.92 14.44
N LYS A 208 1.25 -13.35 15.71
CA LYS A 208 0.91 -14.73 16.10
C LYS A 208 -0.48 -15.19 15.69
N LYS A 209 -1.33 -14.27 15.22
CA LYS A 209 -2.71 -14.53 14.80
C LYS A 209 -2.86 -14.53 13.27
N LEU A 210 -1.80 -14.23 12.53
CA LEU A 210 -1.81 -14.27 11.07
C LEU A 210 -1.73 -15.72 10.60
N GLN A 211 -2.60 -16.10 9.66
CA GLN A 211 -2.56 -17.42 9.02
C GLN A 211 -1.76 -17.33 7.71
N GLY A 212 -0.80 -18.22 7.49
CA GLY A 212 0.01 -18.29 6.26
C GLY A 212 1.47 -17.84 6.37
N CYS A 213 2.03 -17.72 7.58
CA CYS A 213 3.45 -17.46 7.83
C CYS A 213 4.18 -18.69 8.44
N ASP A 214 3.70 -19.90 8.14
CA ASP A 214 4.39 -21.16 8.45
C ASP A 214 5.23 -21.63 7.26
#